data_AF-A0A6F9CGL6-F1
#
_entry.id   AF-A0A6F9CGL6-F1
#
_cell.length_a   1.000
_cell.length_b   1.000
_cell.length_c   1.000
_cell.angle_alpha   90.00
_cell.angle_beta   90.00
_cell.angle_gamma   90.00
#
_symmetry.space_group_name_H-M   'P 1'
#
loop_
_entity.id
_entity.type
_entity.pdbx_description
1 polymer ?
#
loop_
_entity_poly.entity_id
_entity_poly.type
_entity_poly.pdbx_seq_one_letter_code
_entity_poly.pdbx_strand_id
1 'polypeptide(L)'
;MERCRKCVTQRRGENPHGVLQSGECCDLEDTGEQHCSLTDQCDTFFRACLKEYQARVIPTGACTFGVGSTTVLGGNTQSLRHRGHDRGGAGDGTTGHIVIPFKYAWPSFRGQSHSD
;
A
#
# COMPACT_ATOMS: atom_id res chain seq x y z
N MET A 1 11.66 22.66 13.42
CA MET A 1 11.26 21.30 13.81
C MET A 1 11.33 20.41 12.58
N GLU A 2 12.33 19.53 12.51
CA GLU A 2 12.43 18.55 11.43
C GLU A 2 11.23 17.60 11.52
N ARG A 3 10.45 17.49 10.44
CA ARG A 3 9.35 16.52 10.35
C ARG A 3 9.95 15.17 9.98
N CYS A 4 9.99 14.22 10.92
CA CYS A 4 10.42 12.86 10.61
C CYS A 4 9.47 12.24 9.58
N ARG A 5 10.01 11.35 8.73
CA ARG A 5 9.26 10.69 7.66
C ARG A 5 9.51 9.19 7.69
N LYS A 6 8.45 8.39 7.56
CA LYS A 6 8.56 6.96 7.26
C LYS A 6 8.17 6.71 5.81
N CYS A 7 8.98 5.93 5.13
CA CYS A 7 8.75 5.53 3.75
C CYS A 7 8.41 4.05 3.72
N VAL A 8 7.24 3.72 3.19
CA VAL A 8 6.83 2.34 2.86
C VAL A 8 6.93 2.19 1.35
N THR A 9 7.45 1.06 0.87
CA THR A 9 7.58 0.81 -0.57
C THR A 9 6.79 -0.42 -0.95
N GLN A 10 5.77 -0.24 -1.78
CA GLN A 10 5.03 -1.32 -2.41
C GLN A 10 5.83 -1.83 -3.61
N ARG A 11 6.11 -3.13 -3.64
CA ARG A 11 6.86 -3.76 -4.75
C ARG A 11 5.99 -4.59 -5.66
N ARG A 12 5.00 -5.29 -5.11
CA ARG A 12 4.17 -6.22 -5.87
C ARG A 12 2.78 -6.34 -5.28
N GLY A 13 1.76 -6.37 -6.11
CA GLY A 13 0.38 -6.69 -5.76
C GLY A 13 -0.18 -7.68 -6.77
N GLU A 14 -1.06 -8.56 -6.31
CA GLU A 14 -1.72 -9.57 -7.13
C GLU A 14 -3.17 -9.72 -6.69
N ASN A 15 -4.06 -9.58 -7.67
CA ASN A 15 -5.46 -9.88 -7.61
C ASN A 15 -5.84 -10.51 -8.96
N PRO A 16 -5.41 -11.76 -9.24
CA PRO A 16 -5.57 -12.38 -10.56
C PRO A 16 -7.04 -12.51 -10.98
N HIS A 17 -7.98 -12.46 -10.03
CA HIS A 17 -9.42 -12.57 -10.26
C HIS A 17 -10.13 -11.22 -10.39
N GLY A 18 -9.44 -10.09 -10.13
CA GLY A 18 -10.06 -8.77 -10.25
C GLY A 18 -11.25 -8.54 -9.30
N VAL A 19 -11.22 -9.19 -8.12
CA VAL A 19 -12.32 -9.14 -7.14
C VAL A 19 -12.04 -8.19 -5.98
N LEU A 20 -13.08 -7.54 -5.49
CA LEU A 20 -13.10 -6.76 -4.27
C LEU A 20 -13.21 -7.66 -3.04
N GLN A 21 -13.00 -7.07 -1.86
CA GLN A 21 -13.21 -7.76 -0.60
C GLN A 21 -14.66 -8.22 -0.40
N SER A 22 -15.63 -7.56 -1.03
CA SER A 22 -17.05 -7.96 -1.03
C SER A 22 -17.33 -9.22 -1.85
N GLY A 23 -16.39 -9.63 -2.72
CA GLY A 23 -16.58 -10.71 -3.69
C GLY A 23 -17.09 -10.25 -5.05
N GLU A 24 -17.39 -8.95 -5.20
CA GLU A 24 -17.79 -8.34 -6.47
C GLU A 24 -16.57 -8.06 -7.37
N CYS A 25 -16.78 -7.88 -8.66
CA CYS A 25 -15.73 -7.42 -9.57
C CYS A 25 -15.40 -5.94 -9.32
N CYS A 26 -14.15 -5.54 -9.57
CA CYS A 26 -13.70 -4.17 -9.35
C CYS A 26 -14.45 -3.11 -10.16
N ASP A 27 -14.86 -3.46 -11.38
CA ASP A 27 -15.63 -2.60 -12.28
C ASP A 27 -17.04 -3.17 -12.46
N LEU A 28 -18.02 -2.28 -12.59
CA LEU A 28 -19.47 -2.53 -12.55
C LEU A 28 -20.04 -3.24 -13.81
N GLU A 29 -19.22 -3.95 -14.59
CA GLU A 29 -19.74 -4.75 -15.70
C GLU A 29 -20.35 -6.05 -15.14
N ASP A 30 -21.65 -5.96 -14.84
CA ASP A 30 -22.54 -7.07 -14.55
C ASP A 30 -22.73 -7.92 -15.82
N THR A 31 -21.73 -8.73 -16.17
CA THR A 31 -21.88 -9.66 -17.30
C THR A 31 -22.67 -10.92 -16.90
N GLY A 32 -23.08 -11.07 -15.64
CA GLY A 32 -23.77 -12.28 -15.15
C GLY A 32 -22.93 -13.56 -15.33
N GLU A 33 -21.65 -13.44 -15.68
CA GLU A 33 -20.73 -14.55 -15.83
C GLU A 33 -20.08 -14.86 -14.48
N GLN A 34 -19.83 -16.14 -14.24
CA GLN A 34 -19.24 -16.68 -13.00
C GLN A 34 -17.81 -16.14 -12.70
N HIS A 35 -17.25 -15.30 -13.57
CA HIS A 35 -15.87 -14.79 -13.52
C HIS A 35 -15.82 -13.32 -13.95
N CYS A 36 -15.00 -12.52 -13.27
CA CYS A 36 -14.73 -11.15 -13.70
C CYS A 36 -14.03 -11.12 -15.06
N SER A 37 -14.41 -10.16 -15.88
CA SER A 37 -13.84 -9.91 -17.21
C SER A 37 -12.31 -9.83 -17.15
N LEU A 38 -11.64 -10.49 -18.10
CA LEU A 38 -10.18 -10.43 -18.25
C LEU A 38 -9.71 -9.08 -18.82
N THR A 39 -10.62 -8.35 -19.46
CA THR A 39 -10.38 -7.04 -20.07
C THR A 39 -10.48 -5.91 -19.05
N ASP A 40 -11.28 -6.08 -18.00
CA ASP A 40 -11.53 -5.07 -16.98
C ASP A 40 -10.64 -5.33 -15.75
N GLN A 41 -9.79 -4.36 -15.43
CA GLN A 41 -8.77 -4.48 -14.39
C GLN A 41 -8.98 -3.42 -13.32
N CYS A 42 -8.82 -3.82 -12.06
CA CYS A 42 -8.92 -2.91 -10.92
C CYS A 42 -7.90 -1.77 -11.00
N ASP A 43 -8.34 -0.52 -10.85
CA ASP A 43 -7.46 0.61 -10.58
C ASP A 43 -6.89 0.55 -9.15
N THR A 44 -5.78 -0.16 -8.99
CA THR A 44 -5.25 -0.52 -7.68
C THR A 44 -4.29 0.54 -7.13
N PHE A 45 -4.58 1.05 -5.93
CA PHE A 45 -3.71 1.92 -5.14
C PHE A 45 -3.54 1.37 -3.72
N PHE A 46 -2.52 1.84 -3.00
CA PHE A 46 -2.22 1.37 -1.64
C PHE A 46 -2.33 2.52 -0.64
N ARG A 47 -2.93 2.23 0.51
CA ARG A 47 -3.03 3.14 1.65
C ARG A 47 -2.35 2.51 2.86
N ALA A 48 -1.49 3.26 3.52
CA ALA A 48 -0.84 2.84 4.76
C ALA A 48 -1.27 3.72 5.92
N CYS A 49 -1.62 3.08 7.03
CA CYS A 49 -2.00 3.70 8.29
C CYS A 49 -0.94 3.36 9.33
N LEU A 50 -0.34 4.38 9.95
CA LEU A 50 0.64 4.19 11.00
C LEU A 50 0.04 4.64 12.34
N LYS A 51 0.13 3.76 13.33
CA LYS A 51 -0.38 3.98 14.68
C LYS A 51 0.51 3.33 15.73
N GLU A 52 0.18 3.52 17.00
CA GLU A 52 0.89 2.94 18.12
C GLU A 52 0.91 1.41 18.09
N TYR A 53 1.97 0.85 18.65
CA TYR A 53 2.05 -0.58 18.87
C TYR A 53 1.04 -1.00 19.94
N GLN A 54 0.30 -2.06 19.67
CA GLN A 54 -0.60 -2.71 20.62
C GLN A 54 -0.25 -4.19 20.68
N ALA A 55 -0.22 -4.77 21.89
CA ALA A 55 0.08 -6.19 22.07
C ALA A 55 -0.93 -7.10 21.36
N ARG A 56 -2.19 -6.65 21.25
CA ARG A 56 -3.23 -7.26 20.40
C ARG A 56 -3.55 -6.29 19.27
N VAL A 57 -3.34 -6.72 18.03
CA VAL A 57 -3.55 -5.87 16.85
C VAL A 57 -5.04 -5.70 16.59
N ILE A 58 -5.47 -4.44 16.56
CA ILE A 58 -6.79 -4.03 16.06
C ILE A 58 -6.53 -3.35 14.72
N PRO A 59 -7.02 -3.85 13.56
CA PRO A 59 -6.74 -3.23 12.27
C PRO A 59 -7.54 -1.92 12.07
N THR A 60 -8.61 -1.74 12.83
CA THR A 60 -9.44 -0.54 12.86
C THR A 60 -8.88 0.52 13.84
N GLY A 61 -9.45 1.73 13.81
CA GLY A 61 -9.06 2.85 14.67
C GLY A 61 -8.25 3.93 13.96
N ALA A 62 -7.80 4.94 14.72
CA ALA A 62 -7.14 6.13 14.19
C ALA A 62 -5.66 5.88 13.81
N CYS A 63 -5.21 6.52 12.73
CA CYS A 63 -3.80 6.54 12.33
C CYS A 63 -3.02 7.60 13.13
N THR A 64 -2.75 7.32 14.41
CA THR A 64 -2.19 8.28 15.39
C THR A 64 -0.83 8.87 14.99
N PHE A 65 -0.03 8.12 14.23
CA PHE A 65 1.27 8.60 13.72
C PHE A 65 1.19 9.11 12.28
N GLY A 66 0.09 8.86 11.57
CA GLY A 66 -0.17 9.41 10.25
C GLY A 66 -0.65 8.38 9.23
N VAL A 67 -1.08 8.89 8.09
CA VAL A 67 -1.58 8.12 6.95
C VAL A 67 -0.91 8.61 5.67
N GLY A 68 -0.72 7.72 4.71
CA GLY A 68 -0.36 8.07 3.35
C GLY A 68 -0.96 7.09 2.36
N SER A 69 -0.98 7.48 1.09
CA SER A 69 -1.41 6.64 -0.02
C SER A 69 -0.52 6.84 -1.24
N THR A 70 -0.52 5.84 -2.12
CA THR A 70 0.02 5.99 -3.47
C THR A 70 -1.05 6.56 -4.40
N THR A 71 -0.63 6.98 -5.59
CA THR A 71 -1.53 7.04 -6.76
C THR A 71 -1.93 5.62 -7.18
N VAL A 72 -2.83 5.51 -8.17
CA VAL A 72 -3.08 4.22 -8.84
C VAL A 72 -1.75 3.72 -9.43
N LEU A 73 -1.38 2.48 -9.08
CA LEU A 73 -0.12 1.86 -9.46
C LEU A 73 -0.27 0.89 -10.65
N GLY A 74 -1.50 0.50 -10.97
CA GLY A 74 -1.81 -0.39 -12.07
C GLY A 74 -3.06 -1.24 -11.81
N GLY A 75 -3.24 -2.24 -12.68
CA GLY A 75 -4.36 -3.17 -12.69
C GLY A 75 -4.33 -4.23 -11.59
N ASN A 76 -5.00 -5.34 -11.88
CA ASN A 76 -5.12 -6.55 -11.06
C ASN A 76 -3.77 -7.09 -10.55
N THR A 77 -2.73 -7.09 -11.38
CA THR A 77 -1.40 -7.56 -10.98
C THR A 77 -0.34 -6.57 -11.41
N GLN A 78 0.41 -6.04 -10.46
CA GLN A 78 1.48 -5.09 -10.70
C GLN A 78 2.77 -5.52 -9.99
N SER A 79 3.89 -5.38 -10.69
CA SER A 79 5.23 -5.53 -10.13
C SER A 79 6.00 -4.24 -10.39
N LEU A 80 6.14 -3.41 -9.37
CA LEU A 80 6.96 -2.21 -9.40
C LEU A 80 8.43 -2.61 -9.25
N ARG A 81 9.17 -2.50 -10.35
CA ARG A 81 10.63 -2.60 -10.32
C ARG A 81 11.16 -1.32 -9.72
N HIS A 82 12.17 -1.43 -8.85
CA HIS A 82 13.00 -0.28 -8.50
C HIS A 82 13.59 0.27 -9.78
N ARG A 83 13.05 1.37 -10.32
CA ARG A 83 13.75 2.16 -11.34
C ARG A 83 14.91 2.84 -10.64
N GLY A 84 16.03 2.12 -10.57
CA GLY A 84 17.33 2.77 -10.50
C GLY A 84 17.39 3.76 -11.65
N HIS A 85 17.61 5.02 -11.29
CA HIS A 85 17.87 6.17 -12.14
C HIS A 85 18.37 5.80 -13.55
N ASP A 86 17.47 5.75 -14.54
CA ASP A 86 17.84 5.85 -15.95
C ASP A 86 16.71 6.51 -16.76
N ARG A 87 17.16 7.44 -17.59
CA ARG A 87 16.41 8.51 -18.27
C ARG A 87 15.35 7.98 -19.23
N GLY A 88 14.19 8.65 -19.24
CA GLY A 88 13.27 8.67 -20.38
C GLY A 88 11.87 8.16 -20.07
N GLY A 89 10.93 9.08 -19.86
CA GLY A 89 9.49 8.80 -19.78
C GLY A 89 8.87 9.36 -18.50
N ALA A 90 8.05 10.39 -18.67
CA ALA A 90 7.32 11.10 -17.62
C ALA A 90 6.53 10.13 -16.72
N GLY A 91 7.05 9.90 -15.51
CA GLY A 91 6.39 9.12 -14.47
C GLY A 91 7.10 9.42 -13.17
N ASP A 92 6.40 10.08 -12.25
CA ASP A 92 6.93 10.60 -11.00
C ASP A 92 7.74 9.54 -10.24
N GLY A 93 8.95 9.91 -9.78
CA GLY A 93 9.91 9.05 -9.08
C GLY A 93 9.45 8.57 -7.69
N THR A 94 8.14 8.69 -7.41
CA THR A 94 7.44 8.34 -6.18
C THR A 94 6.50 7.13 -6.35
N THR A 95 6.41 6.58 -7.57
CA THR A 95 5.50 5.46 -7.88
C THR A 95 5.76 4.26 -6.96
N GLY A 96 4.76 3.92 -6.12
CA GLY A 96 4.86 2.83 -5.14
C GLY A 96 5.44 3.19 -3.78
N HIS A 97 5.86 4.44 -3.58
CA HIS A 97 6.36 4.91 -2.28
C HIS A 97 5.26 5.67 -1.52
N ILE A 98 5.03 5.27 -0.27
CA ILE A 98 4.14 5.98 0.66
C ILE A 98 5.01 6.69 1.69
N VAL A 99 4.94 8.01 1.71
CA VAL A 99 5.64 8.85 2.70
C VAL A 99 4.65 9.28 3.78
N ILE A 100 4.88 8.84 5.01
CA ILE A 100 4.08 9.21 6.18
C ILE A 100 4.87 10.21 7.04
N PRO A 101 4.49 11.50 7.03
CA PRO A 101 5.10 12.49 7.90
C PRO A 101 4.60 12.35 9.33
N PHE A 102 5.50 12.43 10.30
CA PHE A 102 5.17 12.40 11.73
C PHE A 102 6.02 13.40 12.52
N LYS A 103 5.54 13.77 13.71
CA LYS A 103 6.14 14.82 14.54
C LYS A 103 6.92 14.30 15.74
N TYR A 104 6.93 12.98 15.95
CA TYR A 104 7.46 12.36 17.16
C TYR A 104 8.78 11.63 16.89
N ALA A 105 9.56 11.35 17.94
CA ALA A 105 10.71 10.46 17.83
C ALA A 105 10.24 9.04 17.49
N TRP A 106 10.99 8.33 16.65
CA TRP A 106 10.65 6.94 16.33
C TRP A 106 10.97 6.03 17.52
N PRO A 107 9.99 5.25 18.04
CA PRO A 107 10.29 4.26 19.06
C PRO A 107 11.18 3.17 18.44
N SER A 108 12.46 3.15 18.80
CA SER A 108 13.35 2.03 18.47
C SER A 108 12.96 0.85 19.36
N PHE A 109 12.02 0.02 18.90
CA PHE A 109 11.84 -1.30 19.49
C PHE A 109 13.06 -2.15 19.11
N ARG A 110 14.16 -2.06 19.88
CA ARG A 110 15.09 -3.18 19.95
C ARG A 110 14.34 -4.26 20.71
N GLY A 111 13.96 -5.33 20.02
CA GLY A 111 13.46 -6.52 20.69
C GLY A 111 14.44 -6.89 21.80
N GLN A 112 14.00 -6.83 23.04
CA GLN A 112 14.73 -7.45 24.13
C GLN A 112 14.65 -8.95 23.83
N SER A 113 15.74 -9.49 23.29
CA SER A 113 16.03 -10.91 23.37
C SER A 113 16.14 -11.22 24.87
N HIS A 114 15.03 -11.65 25.47
CA HIS A 114 15.08 -12.41 26.71
C HIS A 114 15.79 -13.72 26.37
N SER A 115 17.06 -13.80 26.74
CA SER A 115 17.79 -15.05 26.85
C SER A 115 17.45 -15.62 28.23
N ASP A 116 16.66 -16.69 28.28
CA ASP A 116 16.76 -17.68 29.35
C ASP A 116 17.87 -18.69 28.98
#